data_AF-A0A6I6DTV1-F1
#
_entry.id   AF-A0A6I6DTV1-F1
#
_cell.length_a   1.000
_cell.length_b   1.000
_cell.length_c   1.000
_cell.angle_alpha   90.00
_cell.angle_beta   90.00
_cell.angle_gamma   90.00
#
_symmetry.space_group_name_H-M   'P 1'
#
loop_
_entity.id
_entity.type
_entity.pdbx_description
1 polymer ?
#
loop_
_entity_poly.entity_id
_entity_poly.type
_entity_poly.pdbx_seq_one_letter_code
_entity_poly.pdbx_strand_id
1 'polypeptide(L)'
;MDSTTGTIVAVVGPGADDVLASADVLGGVSALSLRGSEPAIASHRISASGTPWVVHDADPLEHVASAWIEFFQERATLGALEAEIDDALGQFERGHALMPDYYLVLEPDDAPEIWRHWWCGALGYRAPRRVLPIHASSGADALRRMLRSLPTSRPWPDPANWLPGLAMQIPDRVGLRDRVAPPDSTAS
;
A
#
# COMPACT_ATOMS: atom_id res chain seq x y z
N MET A 1 17.65 0.32 20.68
CA MET A 1 16.78 -0.82 21.01
C MET A 1 16.09 -1.16 19.71
N ASP A 2 16.56 -2.19 19.02
CA ASP A 2 15.92 -2.67 17.79
C ASP A 2 14.62 -3.34 18.22
N SER A 3 13.53 -2.56 18.20
CA SER A 3 12.19 -3.15 18.20
C SER A 3 12.06 -3.82 16.84
N THR A 4 12.39 -5.11 16.77
CA THR A 4 12.21 -5.89 15.55
C THR A 4 10.72 -6.13 15.37
N THR A 5 10.00 -5.10 14.91
CA THR A 5 8.67 -5.29 14.38
C THR A 5 8.77 -6.35 13.29
N GLY A 6 7.91 -7.36 13.36
CA GLY A 6 7.82 -8.35 12.29
C GLY A 6 7.50 -7.69 10.94
N THR A 7 7.53 -8.46 9.87
CA THR A 7 7.17 -7.95 8.54
C THR A 7 5.71 -7.51 8.56
N ILE A 8 5.45 -6.26 8.20
CA ILE A 8 4.13 -5.63 8.24
C ILE A 8 3.47 -5.76 6.87
N VAL A 9 2.27 -6.32 6.82
CA VAL A 9 1.53 -6.58 5.59
C VAL A 9 0.14 -5.95 5.70
N ALA A 10 -0.15 -4.97 4.84
CA ALA A 10 -1.48 -4.39 4.70
C ALA A 10 -2.27 -5.17 3.64
N VAL A 11 -3.51 -5.52 3.96
CA VAL A 11 -4.45 -6.19 3.05
C VAL A 11 -5.54 -5.20 2.67
N VAL A 12 -5.67 -4.94 1.37
CA VAL A 12 -6.59 -3.93 0.82
C VAL A 12 -7.46 -4.53 -0.27
N GLY A 13 -8.66 -3.98 -0.42
CA GLY A 13 -9.67 -4.48 -1.36
C GLY A 13 -10.79 -5.28 -0.68
N PRO A 14 -11.80 -5.68 -1.47
CA PRO A 14 -12.92 -6.47 -0.97
C PRO A 14 -12.43 -7.83 -0.42
N GLY A 15 -12.97 -8.26 0.72
CA GLY A 15 -12.59 -9.54 1.35
C GLY A 15 -11.40 -9.47 2.31
N ALA A 16 -10.88 -8.28 2.63
CA ALA A 16 -9.82 -8.11 3.62
C ALA A 16 -10.20 -8.73 4.99
N ASP A 17 -11.46 -8.58 5.40
CA ASP A 17 -11.97 -9.14 6.66
C ASP A 17 -11.88 -10.68 6.68
N ASP A 18 -12.24 -11.34 5.57
CA ASP A 18 -12.17 -12.79 5.43
C ASP A 18 -10.72 -13.30 5.44
N VAL A 19 -9.80 -12.54 4.82
CA VAL A 19 -8.37 -12.82 4.83
C VAL A 19 -7.79 -12.66 6.24
N LEU A 20 -8.20 -11.63 6.98
CA LEU A 20 -7.77 -11.42 8.37
C LEU A 20 -8.31 -12.52 9.29
N ALA A 21 -9.58 -12.89 9.17
CA ALA A 21 -10.16 -14.01 9.92
C ALA A 21 -9.42 -15.32 9.65
N SER A 22 -9.00 -15.53 8.40
CA SER A 22 -8.19 -16.68 8.00
C SER A 22 -6.74 -16.60 8.50
N ALA A 23 -6.19 -15.40 8.69
CA ALA A 23 -4.83 -15.19 9.17
C ALA A 23 -4.71 -15.42 10.68
N ASP A 24 -5.77 -15.16 11.45
CA ASP A 24 -5.79 -15.27 12.91
C ASP A 24 -5.53 -16.70 13.42
N VAL A 25 -5.82 -17.71 12.60
CA VAL A 25 -5.55 -19.12 12.92
C VAL A 25 -4.14 -19.58 12.55
N LEU A 26 -3.31 -18.72 11.94
CA LEU A 26 -1.95 -19.05 11.51
C LEU A 26 -0.94 -18.77 12.63
N GLY A 27 -0.23 -19.81 13.07
CA GLY A 27 0.86 -19.65 14.03
C GLY A 27 1.98 -18.73 13.50
N GLY A 28 2.39 -17.77 14.34
CA GLY A 28 3.44 -16.78 14.00
C GLY A 28 2.95 -15.57 13.20
N VAL A 29 1.63 -15.42 13.05
CA VAL A 29 0.98 -14.26 12.43
C VAL A 29 0.15 -13.54 13.49
N SER A 30 0.22 -12.21 13.53
CA SER A 30 -0.73 -11.37 14.26
C SER A 30 -1.65 -10.71 13.24
N ALA A 31 -2.92 -11.13 13.22
CA ALA A 31 -3.95 -10.55 12.38
C ALA A 31 -4.67 -9.43 13.15
N LEU A 32 -4.72 -8.22 12.60
CA LEU A 32 -5.27 -7.05 13.25
C LEU A 32 -6.31 -6.38 12.34
N SER A 33 -7.59 -6.42 12.72
CA SER A 33 -8.56 -5.49 12.15
C SER A 33 -8.40 -4.12 12.81
N LEU A 34 -7.98 -3.17 11.99
CA LEU A 34 -7.60 -1.79 12.29
C LEU A 34 -8.32 -0.78 11.38
N ARG A 35 -9.08 -1.22 10.37
CA ARG A 35 -9.89 -0.34 9.52
C ARG A 35 -10.75 0.60 10.39
N GLY A 36 -10.70 1.90 10.07
CA GLY A 36 -11.42 2.94 10.82
C GLY A 36 -10.87 3.22 12.22
N SER A 37 -9.77 2.59 12.64
CA SER A 37 -9.06 2.96 13.87
C SER A 37 -8.34 4.29 13.67
N GLU A 38 -8.19 5.04 14.77
CA GLU A 38 -7.33 6.22 14.78
C GLU A 38 -5.88 5.82 14.41
N PRO A 39 -5.18 6.58 13.54
CA PRO A 39 -3.84 6.20 13.06
C PRO A 39 -2.85 5.87 14.18
N ALA A 40 -2.77 6.71 15.21
CA ALA A 40 -1.88 6.50 16.35
C ALA A 40 -2.16 5.18 17.08
N ILE A 41 -3.43 4.80 17.23
CA ILE A 41 -3.83 3.54 17.85
C ILE A 41 -3.45 2.36 16.94
N ALA A 42 -3.68 2.48 15.63
CA ALA A 42 -3.30 1.45 14.66
C ALA A 42 -1.78 1.22 14.66
N SER A 43 -0.99 2.28 14.54
CA SER A 43 0.49 2.24 14.58
C SER A 43 1.01 1.62 15.87
N HIS A 44 0.44 2.01 17.03
CA HIS A 44 0.80 1.41 18.31
C HIS A 44 0.50 -0.09 18.35
N ARG A 45 -0.68 -0.52 17.89
CA ARG A 45 -1.05 -1.96 17.86
C ARG A 45 -0.16 -2.78 16.93
N ILE A 46 0.19 -2.24 15.76
CA ILE A 46 1.14 -2.87 14.82
C ILE A 46 2.51 -3.01 15.47
N SER A 47 3.02 -1.94 16.09
CA SER A 47 4.35 -1.91 16.71
C SER A 47 4.46 -2.79 17.96
N ALA A 48 3.36 -2.96 18.69
CA ALA A 48 3.28 -3.84 19.85
C ALA A 48 3.21 -5.33 19.47
N SER A 49 3.07 -5.66 18.18
CA SER A 49 3.07 -7.04 17.72
C SER A 49 4.46 -7.66 17.87
N GLY A 50 4.55 -8.68 18.73
CA GLY A 50 5.78 -9.47 18.93
C GLY A 50 5.94 -10.64 17.95
N THR A 51 5.12 -10.72 16.89
CA THR A 51 5.15 -11.83 15.93
C THR A 51 6.01 -11.52 14.70
N PRO A 52 6.57 -12.54 14.03
CA PRO A 52 7.33 -12.34 12.79
C PRO A 52 6.53 -11.72 11.64
N TRP A 53 5.20 -11.91 11.65
CA TRP A 53 4.28 -11.37 10.64
C TRP A 53 3.17 -10.59 11.33
N VAL A 54 2.91 -9.38 10.84
CA VAL A 54 1.75 -8.55 11.24
C VAL A 54 0.91 -8.32 10.00
N VAL A 55 -0.34 -8.76 10.01
CA VAL A 55 -1.27 -8.60 8.88
C VAL A 55 -2.43 -7.73 9.34
N HIS A 56 -2.70 -6.63 8.63
CA HIS A 56 -3.78 -5.70 8.99
C HIS A 56 -4.52 -5.14 7.77
N ASP A 57 -5.64 -4.47 7.99
CA ASP A 57 -6.51 -3.86 6.96
C ASP A 57 -6.49 -2.31 6.97
N ALA A 58 -5.75 -1.67 7.88
CA ALA A 58 -5.55 -0.23 7.87
C ALA A 58 -4.58 0.20 6.76
N ASP A 59 -5.05 0.99 5.78
CA ASP A 59 -4.19 1.59 4.77
C ASP A 59 -3.75 3.00 5.20
N PRO A 60 -2.44 3.24 5.48
CA PRO A 60 -1.96 4.56 5.88
C PRO A 60 -2.13 5.63 4.79
N LEU A 61 -2.43 5.23 3.55
CA LEU A 61 -2.65 6.11 2.42
C LEU A 61 -4.12 6.12 1.94
N GLU A 62 -5.06 5.58 2.72
CA GLU A 62 -6.48 5.45 2.31
C GLU A 62 -7.08 6.78 1.83
N HIS A 63 -6.86 7.84 2.61
CA HIS A 63 -7.36 9.18 2.30
C HIS A 63 -6.68 9.79 1.06
N VAL A 64 -5.36 9.59 0.93
CA VAL A 64 -4.60 10.02 -0.26
C VAL A 64 -5.08 9.29 -1.51
N ALA A 65 -5.29 7.98 -1.42
CA ALA A 65 -5.80 7.15 -2.51
C ALA A 65 -7.19 7.62 -2.95
N SER A 66 -8.08 7.88 -1.98
CA SER A 66 -9.40 8.45 -2.22
C SER A 66 -9.29 9.80 -2.94
N ALA A 67 -8.59 10.78 -2.36
CA ALA A 67 -8.46 12.11 -2.96
C ALA A 67 -7.80 12.11 -4.34
N TRP A 68 -6.85 11.21 -4.58
CA TRP A 68 -6.23 11.04 -5.89
C TRP A 68 -7.23 10.50 -6.92
N ILE A 69 -8.03 9.50 -6.56
CA ILE A 69 -9.11 8.98 -7.40
C ILE A 69 -10.14 10.08 -7.69
N GLU A 70 -10.56 10.83 -6.67
CA GLU A 70 -11.54 11.90 -6.83
C GLU A 70 -11.02 13.05 -7.69
N PHE A 71 -9.76 13.42 -7.55
CA PHE A 71 -9.12 14.45 -8.36
C PHE A 71 -9.13 14.07 -9.85
N PHE A 72 -8.75 12.84 -10.20
CA PHE A 72 -8.75 12.38 -11.59
C PHE A 72 -10.14 12.05 -12.15
N GLN A 73 -11.15 11.92 -11.29
CA GLN A 73 -12.55 11.85 -11.69
C GLN A 73 -13.24 13.22 -11.75
N GLU A 74 -12.48 14.32 -11.61
CA GLU A 74 -13.01 15.69 -11.58
C GLU A 74 -14.02 15.94 -10.44
N ARG A 75 -13.92 15.15 -9.36
CA ARG A 75 -14.78 15.24 -8.16
C ARG A 75 -14.12 15.98 -7.00
N ALA A 76 -12.81 16.18 -7.04
CA ALA A 76 -12.04 16.94 -6.06
C ALA A 76 -11.06 17.91 -6.74
N THR A 77 -10.61 18.92 -6.00
CA THR A 77 -9.63 19.90 -6.48
C THR A 77 -8.20 19.43 -6.18
N LEU A 78 -7.22 20.03 -6.84
CA LEU A 78 -5.81 19.82 -6.51
C LEU A 78 -5.51 20.10 -5.03
N GLY A 79 -6.05 21.20 -4.49
CA GLY A 79 -5.85 21.57 -3.09
C GLY A 79 -6.44 20.56 -2.10
N ALA A 80 -7.49 19.82 -2.48
CA ALA A 80 -8.00 18.72 -1.65
C ALA A 80 -7.02 17.54 -1.59
N LEU A 81 -6.43 17.17 -2.73
CA LEU A 81 -5.39 16.14 -2.79
C LEU A 81 -4.12 16.57 -2.02
N GLU A 82 -3.68 17.83 -2.19
CA GLU A 82 -2.53 18.37 -1.46
C GLU A 82 -2.75 18.34 0.06
N ALA A 83 -3.96 18.66 0.52
CA ALA A 83 -4.29 18.61 1.95
C ALA A 83 -4.21 17.18 2.52
N GLU A 84 -4.72 16.17 1.81
CA GLU A 84 -4.64 14.77 2.26
C GLU A 84 -3.19 14.25 2.23
N ILE A 85 -2.37 14.71 1.27
CA ILE A 85 -0.94 14.41 1.24
C ILE A 85 -0.23 15.01 2.45
N ASP A 86 -0.49 16.28 2.76
CA ASP A 86 0.12 16.97 3.89
C ASP A 86 -0.26 16.33 5.23
N ASP A 87 -1.54 15.92 5.40
CA ASP A 87 -1.96 15.19 6.59
C ASP A 87 -1.24 13.84 6.70
N ALA A 88 -1.22 13.04 5.64
CA ALA A 88 -0.55 11.73 5.63
C ALA A 88 0.95 11.86 5.97
N LEU A 89 1.64 12.84 5.37
CA LEU A 89 3.04 13.15 5.69
C LEU A 89 3.22 13.53 7.16
N GLY A 90 2.31 14.35 7.70
CA GLY A 90 2.29 14.68 9.11
C GLY A 90 2.05 13.47 10.02
N GLN A 91 1.26 12.48 9.60
CA GLN A 91 1.07 11.24 10.37
C GLN A 91 2.34 10.38 10.36
N PHE A 92 3.04 10.29 9.22
CA PHE A 92 4.32 9.58 9.14
C PHE A 92 5.40 10.25 9.99
N GLU A 93 5.52 11.58 9.93
CA GLU A 93 6.50 12.34 10.72
C GLU A 93 6.31 12.14 12.23
N ARG A 94 5.05 12.05 12.69
CA ARG A 94 4.70 11.80 14.09
C ARG A 94 4.79 10.32 14.50
N GLY A 95 5.06 9.41 13.56
CA GLY A 95 5.03 7.96 13.79
C GLY A 95 3.62 7.39 14.01
N HIS A 96 2.58 8.15 13.67
CA HIS A 96 1.18 7.74 13.78
C HIS A 96 0.72 6.93 12.57
N ALA A 97 1.45 6.99 11.46
CA ALA A 97 1.29 6.09 10.33
C ALA A 97 2.60 5.32 10.10
N LEU A 98 2.47 4.07 9.66
CA LEU A 98 3.59 3.22 9.29
C LEU A 98 3.34 2.72 7.86
N MET A 99 4.35 2.84 7.00
CA MET A 99 4.28 2.24 5.67
C MET A 99 4.41 0.73 5.83
N PRO A 100 3.46 -0.09 5.35
CA PRO A 100 3.61 -1.54 5.43
C PRO A 100 4.76 -2.00 4.54
N ASP A 101 5.44 -3.09 4.92
CA ASP A 101 6.47 -3.69 4.06
C ASP A 101 5.87 -4.17 2.73
N TYR A 102 4.65 -4.70 2.77
CA TYR A 102 3.92 -5.19 1.60
C TYR A 102 2.44 -4.80 1.67
N TYR A 103 1.88 -4.43 0.53
CA TYR A 103 0.45 -4.42 0.26
C TYR A 103 0.05 -5.71 -0.45
N LEU A 104 -0.99 -6.38 0.05
CA LEU A 104 -1.72 -7.42 -0.64
C LEU A 104 -3.01 -6.82 -1.17
N VAL A 105 -3.13 -6.69 -2.49
CA VAL A 105 -4.27 -6.07 -3.17
C VAL A 105 -5.21 -7.17 -3.63
N LEU A 106 -6.35 -7.30 -2.98
CA LEU A 106 -7.34 -8.35 -3.26
C LEU A 106 -8.23 -7.96 -4.45
N GLU A 107 -8.47 -8.94 -5.32
CA GLU A 107 -9.32 -8.84 -6.52
C GLU A 107 -9.13 -7.56 -7.34
N PRO A 108 -7.90 -7.23 -7.75
CA PRO A 108 -7.68 -5.99 -8.48
C PRO A 108 -8.41 -5.98 -9.82
N ASP A 109 -8.67 -7.14 -10.44
CA ASP A 109 -9.38 -7.21 -11.73
C ASP A 109 -10.86 -6.85 -11.64
N ASP A 110 -11.47 -7.08 -10.47
CA ASP A 110 -12.88 -6.76 -10.22
C ASP A 110 -13.09 -5.31 -9.73
N ALA A 111 -11.99 -4.62 -9.40
CA ALA A 111 -12.03 -3.26 -8.92
C ALA A 111 -12.20 -2.23 -10.04
N PRO A 112 -12.78 -1.04 -9.74
CA PRO A 112 -12.88 0.05 -10.70
C PRO A 112 -11.51 0.41 -11.31
N GLU A 113 -11.48 0.76 -12.59
CA GLU A 113 -10.24 1.03 -13.33
C GLU A 113 -9.32 2.06 -12.66
N ILE A 114 -9.89 3.16 -12.15
CA ILE A 114 -9.12 4.20 -11.47
C ILE A 114 -8.49 3.70 -10.16
N TRP A 115 -9.13 2.75 -9.47
CA TRP A 115 -8.60 2.12 -8.27
C TRP A 115 -7.44 1.19 -8.60
N ARG A 116 -7.53 0.45 -9.72
CA ARG A 116 -6.40 -0.31 -10.26
C ARG A 116 -5.21 0.60 -10.60
N HIS A 117 -5.46 1.79 -11.15
CA HIS A 117 -4.39 2.75 -11.45
C HIS A 117 -3.69 3.30 -10.21
N TRP A 118 -4.37 3.38 -9.07
CA TRP A 118 -3.71 3.69 -7.80
C TRP A 118 -2.75 2.56 -7.39
N TRP A 119 -3.26 1.34 -7.23
CA TRP A 119 -2.46 0.22 -6.70
C TRP A 119 -1.40 -0.28 -7.70
N CYS A 120 -1.80 -0.57 -8.93
CA CYS A 120 -0.91 -1.14 -9.95
C CYS A 120 -0.13 -0.08 -10.72
N GLY A 121 -0.55 1.19 -10.64
CA GLY A 121 0.11 2.34 -11.27
C GLY A 121 0.89 3.16 -10.25
N ALA A 122 0.23 4.13 -9.60
CA ALA A 122 0.85 5.12 -8.70
C ALA A 122 1.73 4.51 -7.62
N LEU A 123 1.22 3.50 -6.92
CA LEU A 123 1.93 2.85 -5.83
C LEU A 123 2.84 1.72 -6.34
N GLY A 124 2.32 0.86 -7.21
CA GLY A 124 3.05 -0.24 -7.83
C GLY A 124 4.28 0.20 -8.61
N TYR A 125 4.27 1.40 -9.21
CA TYR A 125 5.44 1.98 -9.85
C TYR A 125 6.59 2.26 -8.87
N ARG A 126 6.27 2.65 -7.63
CA ARG A 126 7.28 3.02 -6.61
C ARG A 126 7.96 1.79 -6.02
N ALA A 127 7.18 0.75 -5.76
CA ALA A 127 7.70 -0.51 -5.24
C ALA A 127 6.91 -1.70 -5.82
N PRO A 128 7.18 -2.10 -7.08
CA PRO A 128 6.37 -3.10 -7.77
C PRO A 128 6.43 -4.49 -7.13
N ARG A 129 7.48 -4.76 -6.36
CA ARG A 129 7.63 -6.01 -5.59
C ARG A 129 7.06 -5.92 -4.17
N ARG A 130 6.41 -4.82 -3.81
CA ARG A 130 5.76 -4.61 -2.51
C ARG A 130 4.26 -4.41 -2.63
N VAL A 131 3.73 -4.14 -3.82
CA VAL A 131 2.29 -4.18 -4.11
C VAL A 131 2.01 -5.49 -4.83
N LEU A 132 1.42 -6.45 -4.13
CA LEU A 132 1.21 -7.80 -4.62
C LEU A 132 -0.28 -8.04 -4.87
N PRO A 133 -0.70 -8.16 -6.14
CA PRO A 133 -2.07 -8.53 -6.46
C PRO A 133 -2.36 -9.97 -6.04
N ILE A 134 -3.55 -10.20 -5.49
CA ILE A 134 -4.09 -11.52 -5.15
C ILE A 134 -5.47 -11.64 -5.79
N HIS A 135 -5.67 -12.70 -6.56
CA HIS A 135 -6.94 -13.02 -7.23
C HIS A 135 -7.62 -14.22 -6.51
N ALA A 136 -8.95 -14.31 -6.58
CA ALA A 136 -9.81 -15.00 -5.60
C ALA A 136 -9.58 -16.49 -5.32
N SER A 137 -10.21 -16.90 -4.21
CA SER A 137 -10.22 -18.22 -3.53
C SER A 137 -8.96 -18.54 -2.74
N SER A 138 -8.43 -17.53 -2.07
CA SER A 138 -7.19 -17.61 -1.32
C SER A 138 -7.47 -17.57 0.19
N GLY A 139 -8.08 -18.62 0.74
CA GLY A 139 -8.20 -18.78 2.21
C GLY A 139 -6.84 -18.80 2.92
N ALA A 140 -6.83 -19.14 4.22
CA ALA A 140 -5.62 -19.13 5.06
C ALA A 140 -4.35 -19.71 4.41
N ASP A 141 -4.48 -20.77 3.61
CA ASP A 141 -3.36 -21.42 2.92
C ASP A 141 -2.70 -20.59 1.84
N ALA A 142 -3.46 -19.78 1.10
CA ALA A 142 -2.90 -18.95 0.04
C ALA A 142 -2.17 -17.75 0.62
N LEU A 143 -2.74 -17.09 1.63
CA LEU A 143 -2.03 -16.09 2.43
C LEU A 143 -0.74 -16.70 3.00
N ARG A 144 -0.81 -17.89 3.60
CA ARG A 144 0.36 -18.57 4.15
C ARG A 144 1.43 -18.86 3.10
N ARG A 145 1.05 -19.32 1.90
CA ARG A 145 1.99 -19.51 0.79
C ARG A 145 2.63 -18.19 0.40
N MET A 146 1.83 -17.13 0.28
CA MET A 146 2.31 -15.79 -0.08
C MET A 146 3.32 -15.25 0.93
N LEU A 147 2.98 -15.29 2.23
CA LEU A 147 3.88 -14.83 3.30
C LEU A 147 5.23 -15.57 3.28
N ARG A 148 5.25 -16.86 2.92
CA ARG A 148 6.50 -17.63 2.77
C ARG A 148 7.28 -17.30 1.50
N SER A 149 6.64 -16.72 0.50
CA SER A 149 7.24 -16.46 -0.82
C SER A 149 7.34 -14.96 -1.14
N LEU A 150 7.29 -14.09 -0.13
CA LEU A 150 7.39 -12.66 -0.36
C LEU A 150 8.72 -12.32 -1.05
N PRO A 151 8.67 -11.55 -2.14
CA PRO A 151 9.87 -11.23 -2.89
C PRO A 151 10.74 -10.26 -2.08
N THR A 152 12.04 -10.55 -2.00
CA THR A 152 13.01 -9.59 -1.48
C THR A 152 13.12 -8.40 -2.44
N SER A 153 12.98 -7.18 -1.93
CA SER A 153 13.07 -5.95 -2.72
C SER A 153 13.56 -4.76 -1.90
N ARG A 154 13.99 -3.69 -2.59
CA ARG A 154 14.35 -2.43 -1.93
C ARG A 154 13.18 -1.93 -1.07
N PRO A 155 13.43 -1.33 0.10
CA PRO A 155 12.38 -0.72 0.90
C PRO A 155 11.66 0.37 0.11
N TRP A 156 10.49 0.77 0.61
CA TRP A 156 9.78 1.94 0.08
C TRP A 156 10.71 3.16 0.06
N PRO A 157 10.65 3.99 -0.99
CA PRO A 157 11.20 5.34 -0.88
C PRO A 157 10.43 6.11 0.19
N ASP A 158 11.12 7.01 0.89
CA ASP A 158 10.51 7.92 1.87
C ASP A 158 9.28 8.63 1.26
N PRO A 159 8.07 8.50 1.86
CA PRO A 159 6.84 9.15 1.41
C PRO A 159 7.00 10.63 1.07
N ALA A 160 7.80 11.39 1.83
CA ALA A 160 8.02 12.81 1.60
C ALA A 160 8.64 13.12 0.23
N ASN A 161 9.39 12.16 -0.34
CA ASN A 161 10.08 12.34 -1.62
C ASN A 161 9.18 12.06 -2.85
N TRP A 162 7.98 11.50 -2.67
CA TRP A 162 7.15 11.11 -3.82
C TRP A 162 5.66 11.42 -3.70
N LEU A 163 5.09 11.50 -2.49
CA LEU A 163 3.67 11.85 -2.32
C LEU A 163 3.32 13.22 -2.94
N PRO A 164 4.12 14.30 -2.77
CA PRO A 164 3.81 15.60 -3.38
C PRO A 164 3.73 15.58 -4.92
N GLY A 165 4.38 14.61 -5.56
CA GLY A 165 4.36 14.45 -7.01
C GLY A 165 3.12 13.71 -7.56
N LEU A 166 2.20 13.25 -6.71
CA LEU A 166 1.07 12.41 -7.12
C LEU A 166 0.12 13.07 -8.10
N ALA A 167 -0.12 14.39 -7.98
CA ALA A 167 -0.97 15.13 -8.90
C ALA A 167 -0.50 15.06 -10.36
N MET A 168 0.80 14.83 -10.59
CA MET A 168 1.39 14.71 -11.92
C MET A 168 1.36 13.27 -12.47
N GLN A 169 0.96 12.30 -11.65
CA GLN A 169 0.87 10.89 -12.00
C GLN A 169 -0.49 10.57 -12.60
N ILE A 170 -0.64 10.85 -13.90
CA ILE A 170 -1.88 10.59 -14.65
C ILE A 170 -2.14 9.08 -14.68
N PRO A 171 -3.31 8.59 -14.22
CA PRO A 171 -3.65 7.18 -14.07
C PRO A 171 -3.20 6.28 -15.23
N ASP A 172 -3.59 6.64 -16.45
CA ASP A 172 -3.31 5.84 -17.67
C ASP A 172 -1.84 5.88 -18.12
N ARG A 173 -1.01 6.72 -17.50
CA ARG A 173 0.41 6.91 -17.84
C ARG A 173 1.34 6.46 -16.72
N VAL A 174 0.83 6.17 -15.53
CA VAL A 174 1.68 5.75 -14.42
C VAL A 174 2.21 4.34 -14.69
N GLY A 175 3.50 4.12 -14.46
CA GLY A 175 4.16 2.85 -14.82
C GLY A 175 4.61 2.72 -16.28
N LEU A 176 4.23 3.67 -17.17
CA LEU A 176 4.65 3.68 -18.58
C LEU A 176 5.78 4.68 -18.88
N ARG A 177 5.91 5.75 -18.08
CA ARG A 177 6.83 6.89 -18.35
C ARG A 177 8.32 6.52 -18.34
N ASP A 178 8.74 5.52 -17.56
CA ASP A 178 10.16 5.07 -17.52
C ASP A 178 10.49 3.93 -18.50
N ARG A 179 9.50 3.40 -19.22
CA ARG A 179 9.74 2.39 -20.27
C ARG A 179 10.23 3.01 -21.58
N VAL A 180 10.16 4.34 -21.68
CA VAL A 180 10.55 5.14 -22.84
C VAL A 180 11.76 6.01 -22.44
N ALA A 181 12.89 5.38 -22.11
CA ALA A 181 14.17 6.06 -22.26
C ALA A 181 14.50 6.12 -23.77
N PRO A 182 15.05 7.23 -24.29
CA PRO A 182 15.27 7.41 -25.72
C PRO A 182 16.36 6.46 -26.27
N PRO A 183 16.36 6.11 -27.56
CA PRO A 183 17.48 5.42 -28.17
C PRO A 183 18.73 6.30 -28.08
N ASP A 184 19.84 5.70 -27.62
CA ASP A 184 21.16 6.31 -27.60
C ASP A 184 21.46 7.00 -28.93
N SER A 185 21.52 8.33 -28.88
CA SER A 185 22.13 9.12 -29.94
C SER A 185 23.65 9.04 -29.77
N THR A 186 24.25 7.96 -30.27
CA THR A 186 25.68 7.94 -30.58
C THR A 186 25.84 8.02 -32.10
N ALA A 187 25.83 9.27 -32.58
CA ALA A 187 26.41 9.62 -33.86
C ALA A 187 27.79 10.25 -33.58
N SER A 188 28.84 9.53 -33.95
CA SER A 188 30.12 10.07 -34.44
C SER A 188 30.88 8.95 -35.13
#